data_AF-A0AAJ1FK32-F1
#
_entry.id   AF-A0AAJ1FK32-F1
#
_cell.length_a   1.000
_cell.length_b   1.000
_cell.length_c   1.000
_cell.angle_alpha   90.00
_cell.angle_beta   90.00
_cell.angle_gamma   90.00
#
_symmetry.space_group_name_H-M   'P 1'
#
loop_
_entity.id
_entity.type
_entity.pdbx_description
1 polymer ?
#
loop_
_entity_poly.entity_id
_entity_poly.type
_entity_poly.pdbx_seq_one_letter_code
_entity_poly.pdbx_strand_id
1 'polypeptide(L)' 'AENSHVPLRKRERVMQGLRSPGGLRRFVSVFSAVRNLCVPPRSKRSAFQNRVHRIQAIAE' A
#
# COMPACT_ATOMS: atom_id res chain seq x y z
N ALA A 1 6.18 -18.94 5.49
CA ALA A 1 4.90 -18.17 5.47
C ALA A 1 5.14 -16.81 6.12
N GLU A 2 5.39 -15.78 5.31
CA GLU A 2 6.01 -14.50 5.73
C GLU A 2 5.05 -13.49 6.39
N ASN A 3 3.75 -13.81 6.48
CA ASN A 3 2.70 -12.90 6.96
C ASN A 3 2.35 -13.06 8.45
N SER A 4 3.12 -13.81 9.23
CA SER A 4 2.77 -14.17 10.63
C SER A 4 2.92 -13.04 11.64
N HIS A 5 3.57 -11.93 11.28
CA HIS A 5 3.87 -10.82 12.20
C HIS A 5 2.84 -9.68 12.18
N VAL A 6 1.80 -9.76 11.35
CA VAL A 6 0.73 -8.77 11.40
C VAL A 6 -0.19 -9.13 12.58
N PRO A 7 -0.39 -8.25 13.57
CA PRO A 7 -1.29 -8.55 14.69
C PRO A 7 -2.66 -8.91 14.15
N LEU A 8 -3.22 -10.04 14.59
CA LEU A 8 -4.54 -10.55 14.19
C LEU A 8 -5.59 -9.44 14.14
N ARG A 9 -5.57 -8.55 15.14
CA ARG A 9 -6.46 -7.38 15.24
C ARG A 9 -6.41 -6.41 14.07
N LYS A 10 -5.24 -6.21 13.43
CA LYS A 10 -5.13 -5.34 12.25
C LYS A 10 -5.74 -6.03 11.03
N ARG A 11 -5.60 -7.35 10.93
CA ARG A 11 -6.20 -8.15 9.86
C ARG A 11 -7.72 -8.25 10.03
N GLU A 12 -8.21 -8.43 11.25
CA GLU A 12 -9.63 -8.40 11.59
C GLU A 12 -10.28 -7.04 11.31
N ARG A 13 -9.69 -5.92 11.74
CA ARG A 13 -10.24 -4.57 11.43
C ARG A 13 -10.35 -4.30 9.94
N VAL A 14 -9.40 -4.79 9.16
CA VAL A 14 -9.43 -4.66 7.71
C VAL A 14 -10.50 -5.57 7.10
N MET A 15 -10.80 -6.74 7.70
CA MET A 15 -11.94 -7.58 7.32
C MET A 15 -13.30 -7.06 7.83
N GLN A 16 -13.35 -6.22 8.86
CA GLN A 16 -14.63 -5.67 9.37
C GLN A 16 -15.40 -4.84 8.34
N GLY A 17 -14.72 -4.27 7.33
CA GLY A 17 -15.36 -3.59 6.19
C GLY A 17 -15.45 -4.43 4.91
N LEU A 18 -14.86 -5.63 4.89
CA LEU A 18 -14.72 -6.45 3.68
C LEU A 18 -15.34 -7.83 3.92
N ARG A 19 -16.51 -8.04 3.32
CA ARG A 19 -17.40 -9.21 3.48
C ARG A 19 -16.76 -10.57 3.13
N SER A 20 -15.54 -10.59 2.55
CA SER A 20 -14.81 -11.83 2.25
C SER A 20 -13.28 -11.65 2.24
N PRO A 21 -12.51 -12.72 2.56
CA PRO A 21 -11.05 -12.74 2.41
C PRO A 21 -10.59 -12.48 0.97
N GLY A 22 -11.36 -12.95 -0.03
CA GLY A 22 -11.07 -12.71 -1.44
C GLY A 22 -11.20 -11.23 -1.83
N GLY A 23 -12.25 -10.55 -1.34
CA GLY A 23 -12.44 -9.11 -1.52
C GLY A 23 -11.31 -8.32 -0.89
N LEU A 24 -10.85 -8.73 0.30
CA LEU A 24 -9.67 -8.14 0.92
C LEU A 24 -8.41 -8.33 0.10
N ARG A 25 -8.15 -9.54 -0.38
CA ARG A 25 -6.95 -9.80 -1.19
C ARG A 25 -6.94 -8.96 -2.46
N ARG A 26 -8.08 -8.84 -3.13
CA ARG A 26 -8.22 -7.99 -4.33
C ARG A 26 -8.04 -6.51 -4.00
N PHE A 27 -8.67 -6.03 -2.92
CA PHE A 27 -8.50 -4.66 -2.44
C PHE A 27 -7.03 -4.33 -2.17
N VAL A 28 -6.36 -5.16 -1.36
CA VAL A 28 -4.94 -4.96 -1.02
C VAL A 28 -4.05 -5.00 -2.25
N SER A 29 -4.29 -5.91 -3.20
CA SER A 29 -3.49 -6.02 -4.42
C SER A 29 -3.60 -4.79 -5.33
N VAL A 30 -4.79 -4.21 -5.47
CA VAL A 30 -5.00 -3.01 -6.28
C VAL A 30 -4.46 -1.78 -5.56
N PHE A 31 -4.81 -1.61 -4.28
CA PHE A 31 -4.38 -0.45 -3.50
C PHE A 31 -2.87 -0.44 -3.24
N SER A 32 -2.21 -1.59 -3.14
CA SER A 32 -0.76 -1.63 -2.95
C SER A 32 -0.02 -1.13 -4.19
N ALA A 33 -0.47 -1.47 -5.39
CA ALA A 33 0.10 -0.97 -6.63
C ALA A 33 -0.03 0.57 -6.73
N VAL A 34 -1.23 1.09 -6.50
CA VAL A 34 -1.49 2.54 -6.53
C VAL A 34 -0.66 3.27 -5.47
N ARG A 35 -0.58 2.71 -4.25
CA ARG A 35 0.25 3.30 -3.18
C ARG A 35 1.73 3.30 -3.54
N ASN A 36 2.23 2.22 -4.14
CA ASN A 36 3.65 2.13 -4.52
C ASN A 36 4.02 3.12 -5.63
N LEU A 37 3.07 3.52 -6.47
CA LEU A 37 3.27 4.57 -7.48
C LEU A 37 3.41 5.96 -6.84
N CYS A 38 2.59 6.27 -5.84
CA CYS A 38 2.53 7.60 -5.22
C CYS A 38 3.46 7.77 -4.00
N VAL A 39 3.88 6.68 -3.36
CA VAL A 39 4.69 6.70 -2.14
C VAL A 39 6.14 6.40 -2.50
N PRO A 40 7.07 7.37 -2.31
CA PRO A 40 8.46 7.16 -2.64
C PRO A 40 9.07 6.08 -1.74
N PRO A 41 9.99 5.26 -2.28
CA PRO A 41 10.68 4.25 -1.48
C PRO A 41 11.45 4.92 -0.34
N ARG A 42 11.55 4.23 0.81
CA ARG A 42 12.22 4.73 2.03
C ARG A 42 13.69 5.13 1.84
N SER A 43 14.32 4.69 0.76
CA SER A 43 15.67 5.07 0.35
C SER A 43 15.75 6.51 -0.19
N LYS A 44 14.65 7.07 -0.71
CA LYS A 44 14.54 8.47 -1.11
C LYS A 44 14.13 9.31 0.10
N ARG A 45 15.10 10.02 0.70
CA ARG A 45 14.87 10.85 1.90
C ARG A 45 14.85 12.35 1.62
N SER A 46 15.29 12.81 0.45
CA SER A 46 15.32 14.24 0.17
C SER A 46 13.97 14.78 -0.34
N ALA A 47 13.66 16.02 0.04
CA ALA A 47 12.44 16.71 -0.40
C ALA A 47 12.36 16.80 -1.94
N PHE A 48 13.50 17.01 -2.61
CA PHE A 48 13.59 17.06 -4.06
C PHE A 48 13.22 15.72 -4.71
N GLN A 49 13.77 14.60 -4.22
CA GLN A 49 13.46 13.27 -4.74
C GLN A 49 11.98 12.91 -4.57
N ASN A 50 11.37 13.33 -3.45
CA ASN A 50 9.94 13.15 -3.21
C ASN A 50 9.09 13.98 -4.19
N ARG A 51 9.51 15.22 -4.48
CA ARG A 51 8.83 16.10 -5.44
C ARG A 51 8.87 15.54 -6.86
N VAL A 52 10.04 15.12 -7.34
CA VAL A 52 10.19 14.53 -8.69
C VAL A 52 9.38 13.25 -8.81
N HIS A 53 9.44 12.37 -7.80
CA HIS A 53 8.67 11.13 -7.80
C HIS A 53 7.16 11.37 -7.92
N ARG A 54 6.60 12.37 -7.21
CA ARG A 54 5.17 12.71 -7.31
C ARG A 54 4.78 13.24 -8.68
N ILE A 55 5.61 14.09 -9.29
CA ILE A 55 5.34 14.62 -10.64
C ILE A 55 5.31 13.48 -11.65
N GLN A 56 6.28 12.56 -11.57
CA GLN A 56 6.34 11.41 -12.47
C GLN A 56 5.16 10.45 -12.28
N ALA A 57 4.74 10.22 -11.04
CA ALA A 57 3.58 9.37 -10.71
C ALA A 57 2.24 9.90 -11.27
N ILE A 58 2.12 11.21 -11.52
CA ILE A 58 0.91 11.84 -12.09
C ILE A 58 0.97 11.89 -13.62
N ALA A 59 2.16 11.75 -14.20
CA ALA A 59 2.39 11.84 -15.64
C ALA A 59 2.19 10.51 -16.39
N GLU A 60 2.07 9.39 -15.67
CA GLU A 60 1.65 8.09 -16.20
C GLU A 60 0.12 7.96 -16.22
#